data_AF-A0A0E3SDF4-F1
#
_entry.id   AF-A0A0E3SDF4-F1
#
_cell.length_a   1.000
_cell.length_b   1.000
_cell.length_c   1.000
_cell.angle_alpha   90.00
_cell.angle_beta   90.00
_cell.angle_gamma   90.00
#
_symmetry.space_group_name_H-M   'P 1'
#
loop_
_entity.id
_entity.type
_entity.pdbx_description
1 polymer ?
#
loop_
_entity_poly.entity_id
_entity_poly.type
_entity_poly.pdbx_seq_one_letter_code
_entity_poly.pdbx_strand_id
1 'polypeptide(L)'
;MLLGLIFLVPIFGIVVGTAIGALSGSFADVGISDDFIKSVRSKVTEGTSALFLMTSDAVQDKVKEAFKGMDFELIASNLSKEEEDKLREAFAEE
;
A
#
# COMPACT_ATOMS: atom_id res chain seq x y z
N MET A 1 -20.42 35.92 30.27
CA MET A 1 -20.77 34.69 29.53
C MET A 1 -19.59 33.71 29.38
N LEU A 2 -18.65 33.66 30.35
CA LEU A 2 -17.47 32.78 30.26
C LEU A 2 -17.76 31.33 30.67
N LEU A 3 -18.71 31.14 31.59
CA LEU A 3 -19.16 29.83 32.06
C LEU A 3 -19.73 28.96 30.93
N GLY A 4 -20.50 29.54 30.00
CA GLY A 4 -21.00 28.78 28.85
C GLY A 4 -19.90 28.33 27.88
N LEU A 5 -18.91 29.19 27.64
CA LEU A 5 -17.81 28.90 26.71
C LEU A 5 -16.85 27.84 27.26
N ILE A 6 -16.49 27.90 28.55
CA ILE A 6 -15.55 26.93 29.16
C ILE A 6 -16.14 25.51 29.19
N PHE A 7 -17.46 25.37 29.33
CA PHE A 7 -18.12 24.05 29.35
C PHE A 7 -18.47 23.53 27.95
N LEU A 8 -18.67 24.41 26.96
CA LEU A 8 -19.07 24.02 25.60
C LEU A 8 -17.87 23.78 24.65
N VAL A 9 -16.77 24.54 24.82
CA VAL A 9 -15.56 24.42 23.99
C VAL A 9 -14.92 23.02 24.04
N PRO A 10 -14.79 22.34 25.19
CA PRO A 10 -14.22 20.99 25.25
C PRO A 10 -15.03 19.97 24.45
N ILE A 11 -16.36 20.01 24.56
CA ILE A 11 -17.26 19.10 23.82
C ILE A 11 -17.19 19.39 22.32
N PHE A 12 -17.20 20.66 21.94
CA PHE A 12 -17.08 21.09 20.55
C PHE A 12 -15.73 20.67 19.95
N GLY A 13 -14.64 20.83 20.68
CA GLY A 13 -13.30 20.39 20.26
C GLY A 13 -13.19 18.88 20.07
N ILE A 14 -13.85 18.08 20.92
CA ILE A 14 -13.92 16.62 20.77
C ILE A 14 -14.71 16.24 19.51
N VAL A 15 -15.89 16.82 19.28
CA VAL A 15 -16.72 16.53 18.09
C VAL A 15 -16.01 16.91 16.80
N VAL A 16 -15.41 18.09 16.73
CA VAL A 16 -14.66 18.54 15.54
C VAL A 16 -13.39 17.71 15.34
N GLY A 17 -12.63 17.45 16.42
CA GLY A 17 -11.42 16.65 16.36
C GLY A 17 -11.68 15.20 15.94
N THR A 18 -12.75 14.59 16.43
CA THR A 18 -13.16 13.23 16.05
C THR A 18 -13.70 13.16 14.63
N ALA A 19 -14.49 14.14 14.17
CA ALA A 19 -14.95 14.19 12.78
C ALA A 19 -13.77 14.30 11.79
N ILE A 20 -12.82 15.20 12.05
CA ILE A 20 -11.61 15.35 11.23
C ILE A 20 -10.74 14.09 11.30
N GLY A 21 -10.55 13.51 12.49
CA GLY A 21 -9.80 12.26 12.67
C GLY A 21 -10.43 11.06 11.98
N ALA A 22 -11.77 10.93 12.02
CA ALA A 22 -12.50 9.87 11.35
C ALA A 22 -12.44 10.00 9.82
N LEU A 23 -12.59 11.21 9.28
CA LEU A 23 -12.40 11.46 7.84
C LEU A 23 -10.96 11.13 7.43
N SER A 24 -9.96 11.62 8.16
CA SER A 24 -8.55 11.31 7.88
C SER A 24 -8.25 9.80 7.97
N GLY A 25 -8.87 9.07 8.91
CA GLY A 25 -8.75 7.62 9.01
C GLY A 25 -9.38 6.89 7.81
N SER A 26 -10.52 7.38 7.29
CA SER A 26 -11.15 6.81 6.09
C SER A 26 -10.36 7.06 4.81
N PHE A 27 -9.59 8.14 4.74
CA PHE A 27 -8.69 8.41 3.60
C PHE A 27 -7.36 7.65 3.68
N ALA A 28 -6.99 7.10 4.84
CA ALA A 28 -5.78 6.28 4.98
C ALA A 28 -5.87 4.94 4.22
N ASP A 29 -7.09 4.43 3.98
CA ASP A 29 -7.35 3.20 3.22
C ASP A 29 -7.29 3.41 1.69
N VAL A 30 -7.01 4.65 1.23
CA VAL A 30 -6.82 4.94 -0.18
C VAL A 30 -5.38 4.63 -0.57
N GLY A 31 -5.17 3.44 -1.11
CA GLY A 31 -3.91 3.00 -1.71
C GLY A 31 -3.46 1.64 -1.20
N ILE A 32 -2.78 1.62 -0.05
CA ILE A 32 -2.19 0.40 0.52
C ILE A 32 -3.18 -0.24 1.49
N SER A 33 -3.80 -1.36 1.11
CA SER A 33 -4.74 -2.08 1.98
C SER A 33 -4.04 -2.72 3.19
N ASP A 34 -4.75 -2.80 4.31
CA ASP A 34 -4.27 -3.49 5.52
C ASP A 34 -3.90 -4.96 5.27
N ASP A 35 -4.63 -5.64 4.37
CA ASP A 35 -4.37 -7.03 4.03
C ASP A 35 -3.08 -7.19 3.21
N PHE A 36 -2.76 -6.21 2.37
CA PHE A 36 -1.45 -6.14 1.73
C PHE A 36 -0.33 -5.91 2.76
N ILE A 37 -0.52 -5.02 3.73
CA ILE A 37 0.48 -4.79 4.80
C ILE A 37 0.71 -6.08 5.59
N LYS A 38 -0.35 -6.80 5.96
CA LYS A 38 -0.25 -8.08 6.67
C LYS A 38 0.46 -9.13 5.82
N SER A 39 0.17 -9.23 4.52
CA SER A 39 0.78 -10.22 3.64
C SER A 39 2.28 -9.95 3.47
N VAL A 40 2.69 -8.71 3.22
CA VAL A 40 4.11 -8.32 3.16
C VAL A 40 4.81 -8.64 4.48
N ARG A 41 4.22 -8.26 5.62
CA ARG A 41 4.80 -8.54 6.94
C ARG A 41 5.00 -10.04 7.19
N SER A 42 4.12 -10.89 6.67
CA SER A 42 4.24 -12.35 6.81
C SER A 42 5.31 -12.96 5.90
N LYS A 43 5.56 -12.36 4.74
CA LYS A 43 6.49 -12.88 3.72
C LYS A 43 7.91 -12.32 3.87
N VAL A 44 8.06 -11.12 4.42
CA VAL A 44 9.36 -10.53 4.72
C VAL A 44 9.85 -11.07 6.05
N THR A 45 10.56 -12.20 6.00
CA THR A 45 11.21 -12.83 7.15
C THR A 45 12.65 -12.36 7.28
N GLU A 46 13.28 -12.65 8.42
CA GLU A 46 14.71 -12.43 8.60
C GLU A 46 15.51 -13.06 7.45
N GLY A 47 16.46 -12.30 6.89
CA GLY A 47 17.25 -12.72 5.73
C GLY A 47 16.61 -12.43 4.36
N THR A 48 15.38 -11.91 4.30
CA THR A 48 14.72 -11.49 3.06
C THR A 48 14.56 -9.97 2.97
N SER A 49 14.21 -9.46 1.79
CA SER A 49 13.92 -8.04 1.58
C SER A 49 12.78 -7.89 0.58
N ALA A 50 11.90 -6.92 0.80
CA ALA A 50 10.85 -6.56 -0.17
C ALA A 50 11.29 -5.37 -1.01
N LEU A 51 11.11 -5.48 -2.33
CA LEU A 51 11.33 -4.39 -3.27
C LEU A 51 9.97 -3.89 -3.77
N PHE A 52 9.74 -2.58 -3.62
CA PHE A 52 8.56 -1.90 -4.13
C PHE A 52 8.90 -1.15 -5.40
N LEU A 53 8.16 -1.44 -6.48
CA LEU A 53 8.36 -0.81 -7.78
C LEU A 53 7.10 -0.05 -8.16
N MET A 54 7.26 1.26 -8.41
CA MET A 54 6.22 2.11 -8.97
C MET A 54 6.73 2.69 -10.28
N THR A 55 5.99 2.45 -11.35
CA THR A 55 6.39 2.83 -12.71
C THR A 55 5.14 3.17 -13.51
N SER A 56 5.23 4.18 -14.38
CA SER A 56 4.14 4.59 -15.26
C SER A 56 4.34 4.09 -16.70
N ASP A 57 5.58 3.92 -17.14
CA ASP A 57 5.95 3.58 -18.52
C ASP A 57 7.14 2.59 -18.56
N ALA A 58 7.11 1.55 -17.71
CA ALA A 58 8.19 0.57 -17.70
C ALA A 58 8.21 -0.24 -19.01
N VAL A 59 9.41 -0.35 -19.58
CA VAL A 59 9.68 -1.33 -20.65
C VAL A 59 9.82 -2.70 -20.00
N GLN A 60 8.78 -3.54 -20.09
CA GLN A 60 8.70 -4.84 -19.43
C GLN A 60 9.91 -5.74 -19.73
N ASP A 61 10.41 -5.73 -20.97
CA ASP A 61 11.58 -6.51 -21.38
C ASP A 61 12.84 -6.14 -20.59
N LYS A 62 13.04 -4.85 -20.29
CA LYS A 62 14.19 -4.36 -19.52
C LYS A 62 14.08 -4.72 -18.04
N VAL A 63 12.86 -4.74 -17.52
CA VAL A 63 12.58 -5.24 -16.17
C VAL A 63 12.85 -6.75 -16.12
N LYS A 64 12.35 -7.53 -17.07
CA LYS A 64 12.63 -8.98 -17.18
C LYS A 64 14.13 -9.26 -17.20
N GLU A 65 14.88 -8.52 -18.01
CA GLU A 65 16.33 -8.64 -18.11
C GLU A 65 17.04 -8.30 -16.79
N ALA A 66 16.61 -7.25 -16.09
CA ALA A 66 17.19 -6.84 -14.81
C ALA A 66 16.95 -7.85 -13.68
N PHE A 67 15.85 -8.60 -13.73
CA PHE A 67 15.50 -9.62 -12.73
C PHE A 67 15.90 -11.05 -13.13
N LYS A 68 16.52 -11.23 -14.30
CA LYS A 68 16.93 -12.54 -14.80
C LYS A 68 17.97 -13.19 -13.87
N GLY A 69 17.69 -14.40 -13.41
CA GLY A 69 18.58 -15.16 -12.53
C GLY A 69 18.54 -14.75 -11.05
N MET A 70 17.60 -13.88 -10.66
CA MET A 70 17.27 -13.64 -9.26
C MET A 70 16.04 -14.45 -8.87
N ASP A 71 16.10 -15.11 -7.70
CA ASP A 71 14.92 -15.70 -7.09
C ASP A 71 14.11 -14.61 -6.38
N PHE A 72 12.90 -14.36 -6.85
CA PHE A 72 11.98 -13.40 -6.24
C PHE A 72 10.53 -13.91 -6.29
N GLU A 73 9.72 -13.41 -5.37
CA GLU A 73 8.30 -13.71 -5.28
C GLU A 73 7.47 -12.44 -5.56
N LEU A 74 6.49 -12.53 -6.47
CA LEU A 74 5.53 -11.45 -6.66
C LEU A 74 4.49 -11.47 -5.53
N ILE A 75 4.59 -10.49 -4.61
CA ILE A 75 3.71 -10.39 -3.44
C ILE A 75 2.37 -9.71 -3.80
N ALA A 76 2.40 -8.62 -4.56
CA ALA A 76 1.21 -7.95 -5.09
C ALA A 76 1.52 -7.14 -6.34
N SER A 77 0.48 -6.90 -7.13
CA SER A 77 0.51 -6.09 -8.33
C SER A 77 -0.80 -5.30 -8.45
N ASN A 78 -0.73 -4.09 -8.99
CA ASN A 78 -1.88 -3.31 -9.42
C ASN A 78 -2.17 -3.46 -10.92
N LEU A 79 -1.43 -4.33 -11.61
CA LEU A 79 -1.63 -4.66 -13.00
C LEU A 79 -2.99 -5.36 -13.20
N SER A 80 -3.57 -5.20 -14.38
CA SER A 80 -4.72 -6.01 -14.79
C SER A 80 -4.32 -7.49 -14.88
N LYS A 81 -5.32 -8.38 -14.85
CA LYS A 81 -5.07 -9.82 -14.88
C LYS A 81 -4.27 -10.28 -16.10
N GLU A 82 -4.56 -9.70 -17.27
CA GLU A 82 -3.83 -10.00 -18.52
C GLU A 82 -2.37 -9.53 -18.47
N GLU A 83 -2.10 -8.40 -17.81
CA GLU A 83 -0.74 -7.90 -17.61
C GLU A 83 0.01 -8.72 -16.56
N GLU A 84 -0.66 -9.16 -15.50
CA GLU A 84 -0.07 -10.06 -14.51
C GLU A 84 0.27 -11.43 -15.11
N ASP A 85 -0.62 -11.99 -15.95
CA ASP A 85 -0.36 -13.25 -16.64
C ASP A 85 0.85 -13.14 -17.58
N LYS A 86 0.94 -12.05 -18.36
CA LYS A 86 2.13 -11.76 -19.19
C LYS A 86 3.38 -11.59 -18.35
N LEU A 87 3.28 -10.93 -17.20
CA LEU A 87 4.39 -10.76 -16.27
C LEU A 87 4.84 -12.12 -15.72
N ARG A 88 3.90 -12.98 -15.33
CA ARG A 88 4.17 -14.35 -14.86
C ARG A 88 4.79 -15.21 -15.94
N GLU A 89 4.26 -15.21 -17.16
CA GLU A 89 4.85 -15.89 -18.32
C GLU A 89 6.26 -15.39 -18.62
N ALA A 90 6.45 -14.08 -18.60
CA ALA A 90 7.75 -13.44 -18.76
C ALA A 90 8.76 -13.92 -17.69
N PHE A 91 8.32 -14.27 -16.48
CA PHE A 91 9.21 -14.74 -15.41
C PHE A 91 9.22 -16.26 -15.22
N ALA A 92 8.29 -17.00 -15.83
CA ALA A 92 8.19 -18.46 -15.73
C ALA A 92 9.00 -19.21 -16.81
N GLU A 93 9.46 -18.52 -17.84
CA GLU A 93 10.45 -19.07 -18.78
C GLU A 93 11.84 -19.11 -18.13
N GLU A 94 12.17 -20.27 -17.54
CA GLU A 94 13.54 -20.81 -17.45
C GLU A 94 14.03 -21.37 -18.79
#